data_AF-A0A1Q3CNG3-F1
#
_entry.id   AF-A0A1Q3CNG3-F1
#
_cell.length_a   1.000
_cell.length_b   1.000
_cell.length_c   1.000
_cell.angle_alpha   90.00
_cell.angle_beta   90.00
_cell.angle_gamma   90.00
#
_symmetry.space_group_name_H-M   'P 1'
#
loop_
_entity.id
_entity.type
_entity.pdbx_description
1 polymer ?
#
loop_
_entity_poly.entity_id
_entity_poly.type
_entity_poly.pdbx_seq_one_letter_code
_entity_poly.pdbx_strand_id
1 'polypeptide(L)'
;QIFYEFILVDTNSIKISPKFDPNNPELITHTSVFIQKIITITEWGQPPHNYKHFSSSFDIPVYNYFDYIQAWHHAFLFQNIEDRYSWFFCFDKTFNAKQIIPYWFMDWWTFYGPNQDILSPSREEALYTFVNNTEDNPFYPTMTSFFIHCKLSWVMYWDYTIEEAPRTLPTLHRQSWTKWWNIY
;
A
#
# COMPACT_ATOMS: atom_id res chain seq x y z
N GLN A 1 -10.88 0.38 -10.77
CA GLN A 1 -10.28 -0.38 -9.66
C GLN A 1 -9.68 -1.70 -10.12
N ILE A 2 -10.48 -2.62 -10.70
CA ILE A 2 -10.02 -3.96 -11.12
C ILE A 2 -8.79 -3.87 -12.05
N PHE A 3 -8.78 -2.96 -13.02
CA PHE A 3 -7.62 -2.71 -13.89
C PHE A 3 -6.32 -2.45 -13.12
N TYR A 4 -6.36 -1.57 -12.11
CA TYR A 4 -5.18 -1.20 -11.32
C TYR A 4 -4.72 -2.34 -10.41
N GLU A 5 -5.65 -3.04 -9.76
CA GLU A 5 -5.30 -4.25 -9.01
C GLU A 5 -4.63 -5.28 -9.91
N PHE A 6 -5.18 -5.49 -11.11
CA PHE A 6 -4.66 -6.42 -12.09
C PHE A 6 -3.24 -6.07 -12.55
N ILE A 7 -2.91 -4.79 -12.72
CA ILE A 7 -1.53 -4.33 -12.97
C ILE A 7 -0.58 -4.80 -11.86
N LEU A 8 -0.92 -4.57 -10.59
CA LEU A 8 -0.03 -4.92 -9.49
C LEU A 8 0.15 -6.44 -9.33
N VAL A 9 -0.86 -7.23 -9.66
CA VAL A 9 -0.82 -8.70 -9.64
C VAL A 9 -0.03 -9.24 -10.84
N ASP A 10 -0.30 -8.75 -12.07
CA ASP A 10 0.37 -9.18 -13.30
C ASP A 10 1.88 -8.89 -13.25
N THR A 11 2.27 -7.74 -12.70
CA THR A 11 3.69 -7.41 -12.52
C THR A 11 4.35 -8.20 -11.39
N ASN A 12 3.62 -9.04 -10.66
CA ASN A 12 4.05 -9.72 -9.43
C ASN A 12 4.55 -8.72 -8.36
N SER A 13 3.97 -7.52 -8.32
CA SER A 13 4.31 -6.51 -7.31
C SER A 13 3.61 -6.77 -5.99
N ILE A 14 2.38 -7.29 -6.06
CA ILE A 14 1.63 -7.72 -4.89
C ILE A 14 1.02 -9.11 -5.09
N LYS A 15 0.74 -9.77 -3.98
CA LYS A 15 -0.22 -10.87 -3.90
C LYS A 15 -1.38 -10.45 -3.00
N ILE A 16 -2.60 -10.75 -3.43
CA ILE A 16 -3.81 -10.47 -2.66
C ILE A 16 -4.42 -11.76 -2.09
N SER A 17 -5.02 -11.68 -0.91
CA SER A 17 -5.75 -12.75 -0.27
C SER A 17 -7.00 -12.19 0.42
N PRO A 18 -8.17 -12.23 -0.24
CA PRO A 18 -9.42 -11.78 0.38
C PRO A 18 -9.83 -12.69 1.55
N LYS A 19 -10.49 -12.10 2.54
CA LYS A 19 -11.03 -12.78 3.72
C LYS A 19 -12.53 -12.52 3.80
N PHE A 20 -13.29 -13.60 3.83
CA PHE A 20 -14.74 -13.60 3.84
C PHE A 20 -15.28 -13.63 5.26
N ASP A 21 -16.46 -13.05 5.47
CA ASP A 21 -17.16 -13.15 6.75
C ASP A 21 -17.54 -14.62 7.02
N PRO A 22 -17.21 -15.17 8.21
CA PRO A 22 -17.57 -16.55 8.56
C PRO A 22 -19.08 -16.83 8.53
N ASN A 23 -19.90 -15.81 8.77
CA ASN A 23 -21.36 -15.87 8.77
C ASN A 23 -21.98 -15.44 7.44
N ASN A 24 -21.23 -14.74 6.57
CA ASN A 24 -21.67 -14.35 5.23
C ASN A 24 -20.53 -14.54 4.20
N PRO A 25 -20.44 -15.72 3.56
CA PRO A 25 -19.37 -16.04 2.59
C PRO A 25 -19.33 -15.15 1.34
N GLU A 26 -20.38 -14.37 1.06
CA GLU A 26 -20.38 -13.42 -0.07
C GLU A 26 -19.78 -12.05 0.31
N LEU A 27 -19.63 -11.78 1.61
CA LEU A 27 -19.09 -10.53 2.12
C LEU A 27 -17.58 -10.65 2.35
N ILE A 28 -16.80 -9.90 1.58
CA ILE A 28 -15.37 -9.70 1.87
C ILE A 28 -15.26 -8.63 2.95
N THR A 29 -14.64 -8.99 4.08
CA THR A 29 -14.45 -8.09 5.23
C THR A 29 -13.15 -7.31 5.10
N HIS A 30 -12.09 -7.98 4.67
CA HIS A 30 -10.78 -7.40 4.45
C HIS A 30 -9.99 -8.20 3.43
N THR A 31 -8.96 -7.58 2.84
CA THR A 31 -8.00 -8.28 1.98
C THR A 31 -6.59 -8.08 2.48
N SER A 32 -5.86 -9.18 2.62
CA SER A 32 -4.42 -9.13 2.86
C SER A 32 -3.67 -8.86 1.56
N VAL A 33 -2.77 -7.88 1.59
CA VAL A 33 -1.89 -7.46 0.50
C VAL A 33 -0.45 -7.73 0.92
N PHE A 34 0.19 -8.64 0.21
CA PHE A 34 1.58 -9.00 0.40
C PHE A 34 2.41 -8.28 -0.67
N ILE A 35 3.17 -7.25 -0.28
CA ILE A 35 4.04 -6.48 -1.17
C ILE A 35 5.28 -7.31 -1.47
N GLN A 36 5.47 -7.71 -2.73
CA GLN A 36 6.55 -8.59 -3.17
C GLN A 36 7.71 -7.84 -3.80
N LYS A 37 7.43 -6.75 -4.54
CA LYS A 37 8.42 -5.83 -5.11
C LYS A 37 7.78 -4.53 -5.57
N ILE A 38 8.60 -3.48 -5.66
CA ILE A 38 8.17 -2.17 -6.16
C ILE A 38 9.03 -1.85 -7.38
N ILE A 39 8.45 -1.82 -8.58
CA ILE A 39 9.25 -1.72 -9.80
C ILE A 39 9.72 -0.28 -9.98
N THR A 40 11.04 -0.09 -10.04
CA THR A 40 11.65 1.18 -10.42
C THR A 40 11.56 1.42 -11.93
N ILE A 41 11.74 2.66 -12.36
CA ILE A 41 11.77 2.99 -13.80
C ILE A 41 12.92 2.26 -14.52
N THR A 42 14.02 2.00 -13.83
CA THR A 42 15.17 1.25 -14.37
C THR A 42 14.82 -0.23 -14.56
N GLU A 43 14.16 -0.85 -13.57
CA GLU A 43 13.70 -2.23 -13.65
C GLU A 43 12.54 -2.44 -14.62
N TRP A 44 11.79 -1.36 -14.93
CA TRP A 44 10.73 -1.40 -15.93
C TRP A 44 11.22 -1.85 -17.31
N GLY A 45 12.47 -1.53 -17.66
CA GLY A 45 13.20 -2.09 -18.81
C GLY A 45 12.78 -1.57 -20.19
N GLN A 46 11.87 -0.59 -20.26
CA GLN A 46 11.46 0.07 -21.51
C GLN A 46 11.09 1.54 -21.26
N PRO A 47 10.92 2.38 -22.30
CA PRO A 47 10.44 3.75 -22.11
C PRO A 47 9.12 3.77 -21.31
N PRO A 48 8.96 4.68 -20.34
CA PRO A 48 7.83 4.64 -19.39
C PRO A 48 6.46 4.86 -20.05
N HIS A 49 6.43 5.51 -21.22
CA HIS A 49 5.23 5.73 -22.02
C HIS A 49 4.87 4.54 -22.93
N ASN A 50 5.78 3.57 -23.10
CA ASN A 50 5.51 2.40 -23.92
C ASN A 50 4.63 1.42 -23.14
N TYR A 51 3.63 0.92 -23.85
CA TYR A 51 2.69 -0.07 -23.34
C TYR A 51 3.32 -1.47 -23.25
N LYS A 52 2.95 -2.21 -22.21
CA LYS A 52 3.09 -3.66 -22.07
C LYS A 52 1.72 -4.29 -22.19
N HIS A 53 1.69 -5.54 -22.64
CA HIS A 53 0.50 -6.36 -22.56
C HIS A 53 0.43 -7.08 -21.23
N PHE A 54 -0.78 -7.28 -20.72
CA PHE A 54 -1.00 -8.20 -19.61
C PHE A 54 -0.61 -9.63 -20.01
N SER A 55 -0.11 -10.39 -19.04
CA SER A 55 0.20 -11.82 -19.23
C SER A 55 -1.06 -12.67 -19.38
N SER A 56 -2.20 -12.16 -18.90
CA SER A 56 -3.52 -12.78 -18.96
C SER A 56 -4.53 -11.87 -19.66
N SER A 57 -5.61 -12.44 -20.19
CA SER A 57 -6.65 -11.67 -20.88
C SER A 57 -7.32 -10.66 -19.95
N PHE A 58 -7.40 -9.40 -20.37
CA PHE A 58 -8.10 -8.31 -19.69
C PHE A 58 -8.74 -7.38 -20.74
N ASP A 59 -9.89 -6.77 -20.42
CA ASP A 59 -10.66 -5.94 -21.37
C ASP A 59 -9.83 -4.79 -21.96
N ILE A 60 -9.03 -4.15 -21.11
CA ILE A 60 -8.00 -3.19 -21.50
C ILE A 60 -6.68 -3.96 -21.56
N PRO A 61 -6.17 -4.36 -22.72
CA PRO A 61 -5.11 -5.36 -22.80
C PRO A 61 -3.71 -4.83 -22.47
N VAL A 62 -3.58 -3.52 -22.22
CA VAL A 62 -2.30 -2.84 -22.12
C VAL A 62 -2.22 -1.85 -20.97
N TYR A 63 -1.00 -1.63 -20.48
CA TYR A 63 -0.66 -0.65 -19.44
C TYR A 63 0.79 -0.18 -19.60
N ASN A 64 1.13 0.99 -19.10
CA ASN A 64 2.50 1.53 -19.11
C ASN A 64 3.02 1.76 -17.67
N TYR A 65 4.21 2.36 -17.54
CA TYR A 65 4.81 2.57 -16.21
C TYR A 65 4.06 3.61 -15.38
N PHE A 66 3.44 4.61 -16.01
CA PHE A 66 2.62 5.58 -15.31
C PHE A 66 1.34 4.92 -14.78
N ASP A 67 0.72 4.03 -15.56
CA ASP A 67 -0.42 3.22 -15.10
C ASP A 67 -0.02 2.35 -13.89
N TYR A 68 1.21 1.80 -13.90
CA TYR A 68 1.76 1.06 -12.75
C TYR A 68 1.90 1.93 -11.49
N ILE A 69 2.40 3.17 -11.61
CA ILE A 69 2.45 4.11 -10.48
C ILE A 69 1.03 4.41 -9.99
N GLN A 70 0.12 4.73 -10.91
CA GLN A 70 -1.27 5.01 -10.57
C GLN A 70 -1.96 3.80 -9.93
N ALA A 71 -1.56 2.59 -10.29
CA ALA A 71 -2.13 1.38 -9.74
C ALA A 71 -1.98 1.30 -8.22
N TRP A 72 -0.84 1.72 -7.67
CA TRP A 72 -0.63 1.77 -6.22
C TRP A 72 -1.61 2.69 -5.50
N HIS A 73 -1.97 3.83 -6.10
CA HIS A 73 -2.91 4.78 -5.48
C HIS A 73 -4.37 4.35 -5.64
N HIS A 74 -4.71 3.58 -6.68
CA HIS A 74 -6.10 3.30 -7.04
C HIS A 74 -6.57 1.87 -6.76
N ALA A 75 -5.66 0.90 -6.62
CA ALA A 75 -6.02 -0.50 -6.38
C ALA A 75 -6.72 -0.68 -5.03
N PHE A 76 -6.34 0.09 -4.02
CA PHE A 76 -6.79 -0.08 -2.63
C PHE A 76 -7.97 0.82 -2.24
N LEU A 77 -8.71 1.31 -3.23
CA LEU A 77 -9.87 2.20 -3.03
C LEU A 77 -11.21 1.45 -2.94
N PHE A 78 -11.20 0.14 -2.70
CA PHE A 78 -12.43 -0.65 -2.56
C PHE A 78 -13.09 -0.30 -1.23
N GLN A 79 -14.42 -0.24 -1.23
CA GLN A 79 -15.24 -0.37 -0.03
C GLN A 79 -16.28 -1.46 -0.28
N ASN A 80 -16.61 -2.20 0.78
CA ASN A 80 -17.69 -3.17 0.73
C ASN A 80 -19.03 -2.45 0.95
N ILE A 81 -20.13 -3.19 0.78
CA ILE A 81 -21.49 -2.65 0.92
C ILE A 81 -21.82 -2.12 2.32
N GLU A 82 -20.96 -2.40 3.31
CA GLU A 82 -21.14 -1.97 4.69
C GLU A 82 -20.24 -0.78 5.06
N ASP A 83 -19.44 -0.27 4.12
CA ASP A 83 -18.43 0.78 4.34
C ASP A 83 -17.45 0.47 5.49
N ARG A 84 -17.17 -0.83 5.71
CA ARG A 84 -16.28 -1.33 6.77
C ARG A 84 -15.10 -2.13 6.23
N TYR A 85 -14.69 -1.84 5.01
CA TYR A 85 -13.63 -2.60 4.36
C TYR A 85 -12.24 -2.11 4.79
N SER A 86 -11.33 -3.06 5.02
CA SER A 86 -9.94 -2.76 5.35
C SER A 86 -8.95 -3.57 4.52
N TRP A 87 -7.76 -3.02 4.36
CA TRP A 87 -6.63 -3.62 3.67
C TRP A 87 -5.55 -3.94 4.70
N PHE A 88 -5.11 -5.18 4.72
CA PHE A 88 -4.05 -5.63 5.61
C PHE A 88 -2.75 -5.74 4.83
N PHE A 89 -1.83 -4.80 5.00
CA PHE A 89 -0.57 -4.78 4.27
C PHE A 89 0.55 -5.46 5.06
N CYS A 90 1.42 -6.15 4.33
CA CYS A 90 2.73 -6.54 4.83
C CYS A 90 3.72 -6.69 3.67
N PHE A 91 5.01 -6.55 3.97
CA PHE A 91 6.05 -6.92 3.03
C PHE A 91 6.22 -8.44 3.02
N ASP A 92 6.11 -9.06 1.84
CA ASP A 92 6.25 -10.50 1.70
C ASP A 92 7.66 -10.95 2.10
N LYS A 93 7.79 -12.24 2.48
CA LYS A 93 9.09 -12.86 2.76
C LYS A 93 10.02 -12.82 1.54
N THR A 94 9.48 -12.78 0.31
CA THR A 94 10.26 -12.66 -0.93
C THR A 94 10.70 -11.23 -1.22
N PHE A 95 10.19 -10.22 -0.50
CA PHE A 95 10.56 -8.84 -0.72
C PHE A 95 12.02 -8.58 -0.36
N ASN A 96 12.78 -8.07 -1.32
CA ASN A 96 14.19 -7.72 -1.15
C ASN A 96 14.31 -6.47 -0.26
N ALA A 97 14.76 -6.64 0.99
CA ALA A 97 14.94 -5.52 1.93
C ALA A 97 16.00 -4.49 1.50
N LYS A 98 16.85 -4.82 0.53
CA LYS A 98 17.86 -3.90 -0.04
C LYS A 98 17.40 -3.27 -1.36
N GLN A 99 16.15 -3.50 -1.78
CA GLN A 99 15.63 -2.94 -3.02
C GLN A 99 15.65 -1.42 -2.96
N ILE A 100 15.97 -0.78 -4.08
CA ILE A 100 15.80 0.65 -4.20
C ILE A 100 14.30 0.95 -4.26
N ILE A 101 13.81 1.82 -3.37
CA ILE A 101 12.41 2.22 -3.33
C ILE A 101 12.26 3.57 -4.05
N PRO A 102 11.39 3.67 -5.07
CA PRO A 102 11.14 4.91 -5.78
C PRO A 102 10.54 6.01 -4.88
N TYR A 103 10.86 7.27 -5.15
CA TYR A 103 10.27 8.42 -4.44
C TYR A 103 8.75 8.47 -4.52
N TRP A 104 8.14 8.15 -5.67
CA TRP A 104 6.68 8.12 -5.81
C TRP A 104 6.03 7.08 -4.86
N PHE A 105 6.76 6.01 -4.50
CA PHE A 105 6.27 5.04 -3.53
C PHE A 105 6.39 5.58 -2.10
N MET A 106 7.40 6.41 -1.82
CA MET A 106 7.48 7.14 -0.56
C MET A 106 6.35 8.16 -0.42
N ASP A 107 5.98 8.84 -1.51
CA ASP A 107 4.80 9.69 -1.53
C ASP A 107 3.54 8.86 -1.22
N TRP A 108 3.36 7.70 -1.87
CA TRP A 108 2.28 6.75 -1.54
C TRP A 108 2.30 6.33 -0.06
N TRP A 109 3.48 6.07 0.51
CA TRP A 109 3.66 5.70 1.91
C TRP A 109 3.16 6.80 2.86
N THR A 110 3.30 8.08 2.50
CA THR A 110 2.77 9.16 3.37
C THR A 110 1.26 9.14 3.52
N PHE A 111 0.53 8.55 2.56
CA PHE A 111 -0.93 8.44 2.60
C PHE A 111 -1.44 7.11 3.17
N TYR A 112 -0.76 6.00 2.86
CA TYR A 112 -1.25 4.64 3.16
C TYR A 112 -0.33 3.84 4.07
N GLY A 113 0.89 4.34 4.27
CA GLY A 113 1.89 3.75 5.14
C GLY A 113 1.71 4.19 6.59
N PRO A 114 2.19 3.38 7.53
CA PRO A 114 2.15 3.68 8.96
C PRO A 114 3.09 4.83 9.32
N ASN A 115 2.65 5.64 10.28
CA ASN A 115 3.46 6.66 10.96
C ASN A 115 3.92 6.16 12.35
N GLN A 116 4.72 6.96 13.05
CA GLN A 116 5.24 6.57 14.36
C GLN A 116 4.12 6.43 15.41
N ASP A 117 3.06 7.24 15.30
CA ASP A 117 1.97 7.31 16.29
C ASP A 117 1.18 6.00 16.44
N ILE A 118 1.25 5.10 15.44
CA ILE A 118 0.58 3.80 15.53
C ILE A 118 1.40 2.74 16.28
N LEU A 119 2.66 3.01 16.60
CA LEU A 119 3.53 2.04 17.28
C LEU A 119 3.16 1.91 18.76
N SER A 120 3.24 0.68 19.28
CA SER A 120 3.16 0.47 20.73
C SER A 120 4.50 0.82 21.40
N PRO A 121 4.55 1.09 22.71
CA PRO A 121 5.79 1.48 23.40
C PRO A 121 6.97 0.51 23.17
N SER A 122 6.71 -0.81 23.22
CA SER A 122 7.73 -1.83 22.94
C SER A 122 8.29 -1.79 21.51
N ARG A 123 7.50 -1.29 20.55
CA ARG A 123 7.89 -1.19 19.13
C ARG A 123 8.59 0.14 18.84
N GLU A 124 8.26 1.18 19.58
CA GLU A 124 9.06 2.41 19.57
C GLU A 124 10.46 2.13 20.10
N GLU A 125 10.62 1.37 21.18
CA GLU A 125 11.94 0.91 21.67
C GLU A 125 12.70 0.12 20.60
N ALA A 126 12.02 -0.77 19.88
CA ALA A 126 12.60 -1.50 18.76
C ALA A 126 12.99 -0.58 17.59
N LEU A 127 12.19 0.45 17.29
CA LEU A 127 12.50 1.46 16.30
C LEU A 127 13.74 2.28 16.70
N TYR A 128 13.83 2.74 17.95
CA TYR A 128 15.02 3.43 18.46
C TYR A 128 16.26 2.55 18.37
N THR A 129 16.14 1.27 18.74
CA THR A 129 17.23 0.30 18.61
C THR A 129 17.63 0.13 17.15
N PHE A 130 16.66 0.01 16.24
CA PHE A 130 16.92 -0.08 14.80
C PHE A 130 17.70 1.15 14.30
N VAL A 131 17.19 2.36 14.56
CA VAL A 131 17.83 3.64 14.18
C VAL A 131 19.27 3.71 14.67
N ASN A 132 19.52 3.38 15.93
CA ASN A 132 20.85 3.45 16.52
C ASN A 132 21.85 2.44 15.92
N ASN A 133 21.36 1.40 15.24
CA ASN A 133 22.18 0.33 14.65
C ASN A 133 22.16 0.34 13.12
N THR A 134 21.49 1.30 12.50
CA THR A 134 21.44 1.46 11.04
C THR A 134 22.04 2.80 10.64
N GLU A 135 22.80 2.81 9.56
CA GLU A 135 23.28 4.06 8.97
C GLU A 135 22.09 4.91 8.53
N ASP A 136 22.13 6.20 8.88
CA ASP A 136 21.13 7.15 8.44
C ASP A 136 21.20 7.28 6.92
N ASN A 137 20.06 7.08 6.26
CA ASN A 137 19.95 7.18 4.81
C ASN A 137 18.93 8.28 4.47
N PRO A 138 19.39 9.46 3.99
CA PRO A 138 18.51 10.59 3.75
C PRO A 138 17.48 10.33 2.65
N PHE A 139 17.62 9.25 1.87
CA PHE A 139 16.71 8.87 0.79
C PHE A 139 15.64 7.87 1.22
N TYR A 140 15.70 7.33 2.44
CA TYR A 140 14.76 6.33 2.94
C TYR A 140 14.18 6.76 4.29
N PRO A 141 12.87 7.03 4.37
CA PRO A 141 12.22 7.23 5.65
C PRO A 141 12.47 6.03 6.56
N THR A 142 13.00 6.30 7.75
CA THR A 142 13.32 5.31 8.77
C THR A 142 12.17 4.33 9.02
N MET A 143 10.95 4.84 9.08
CA MET A 143 9.73 4.05 9.28
C MET A 143 9.54 3.00 8.18
N THR A 144 9.71 3.37 6.92
CA THR A 144 9.59 2.43 5.80
C THR A 144 10.68 1.35 5.88
N SER A 145 11.93 1.74 6.15
CA SER A 145 13.04 0.81 6.33
C SER A 145 12.80 -0.16 7.49
N PHE A 146 12.30 0.33 8.62
CA PHE A 146 11.96 -0.49 9.78
C PHE A 146 10.86 -1.52 9.46
N PHE A 147 9.77 -1.09 8.80
CA PHE A 147 8.69 -1.99 8.42
C PHE A 147 9.10 -3.04 7.40
N ILE A 148 9.96 -2.67 6.43
CA ILE A 148 10.54 -3.61 5.46
C ILE A 148 11.46 -4.62 6.15
N HIS A 149 12.34 -4.13 7.03
CA HIS A 149 13.36 -4.95 7.69
C HIS A 149 12.72 -5.93 8.68
N CYS A 150 11.82 -5.44 9.53
CA CYS A 150 11.13 -6.25 10.53
C CYS A 150 9.90 -7.00 9.98
N LYS A 151 9.59 -6.83 8.68
CA LYS A 151 8.43 -7.47 8.00
C LYS A 151 7.12 -7.22 8.73
N LEU A 152 6.96 -5.99 9.20
CA LEU A 152 5.80 -5.59 10.00
C LEU A 152 4.58 -5.45 9.10
N SER A 153 3.42 -5.73 9.69
CA SER A 153 2.13 -5.60 9.04
C SER A 153 1.35 -4.42 9.60
N TRP A 154 0.50 -3.80 8.78
CA TRP A 154 -0.38 -2.73 9.21
C TRP A 154 -1.74 -2.83 8.53
N VAL A 155 -2.75 -2.25 9.16
CA VAL A 155 -4.09 -2.13 8.60
C VAL A 155 -4.24 -0.74 8.02
N MET A 156 -4.72 -0.65 6.78
CA MET A 156 -5.15 0.58 6.14
C MET A 156 -6.64 0.48 5.86
N TYR A 157 -7.38 1.52 6.21
CA TYR A 157 -8.73 1.75 5.72
C TYR A 157 -8.86 3.22 5.36
N TRP A 158 -9.92 3.58 4.68
CA TRP A 158 -10.20 4.97 4.35
C TRP A 158 -11.68 5.23 4.51
N ASP A 159 -12.01 6.47 4.83
CA ASP A 159 -13.39 6.94 4.97
C ASP A 159 -13.52 8.33 4.31
N TYR A 160 -14.74 8.80 4.15
CA TYR A 160 -15.02 10.15 3.68
C TYR A 160 -15.15 11.13 4.85
N THR A 161 -14.51 12.28 4.71
CA THR A 161 -14.68 13.42 5.61
C THR A 161 -15.22 14.61 4.84
N ILE A 162 -16.10 15.37 5.49
CA ILE A 162 -16.65 16.60 4.91
C ILE A 162 -15.93 17.75 5.59
N GLU A 163 -15.24 18.57 4.80
CA GLU A 163 -14.65 19.80 5.27
C GLU A 163 -15.60 20.96 4.98
N GLU A 164 -16.00 21.66 6.03
CA GLU A 164 -16.84 22.86 5.95
C GLU A 164 -16.03 24.07 6.41
N ALA A 165 -15.79 25.02 5.50
CA ALA A 165 -15.19 26.30 5.84
C ALA A 165 -16.17 27.47 5.57
N PRO A 166 -16.17 28.53 6.39
CA PRO A 166 -17.08 29.66 6.21
C PRO A 166 -16.98 30.26 4.81
N ARG A 167 -18.12 30.44 4.14
CA ARG A 167 -18.25 31.00 2.76
C ARG A 167 -17.66 30.14 1.64
N THR A 168 -17.46 28.84 1.87
CA THR A 168 -17.10 27.87 0.83
C THR A 168 -18.14 26.76 0.76
N LEU A 169 -18.24 26.10 -0.40
CA LEU A 169 -19.07 24.90 -0.52
C LEU A 169 -18.39 23.76 0.26
N PRO A 170 -19.16 22.93 0.99
CA PRO A 170 -18.62 21.74 1.63
C PRO A 170 -17.87 20.88 0.62
N THR A 171 -16.66 20.47 0.99
CA THR A 171 -15.83 19.63 0.12
C THR A 171 -15.72 18.23 0.73
N LEU A 172 -15.93 17.23 -0.12
CA LEU A 172 -15.79 15.83 0.27
C LEU A 172 -14.33 15.40 0.06
N HIS A 173 -13.68 15.00 1.14
CA HIS A 173 -12.32 14.51 1.14
C HIS A 173 -12.31 13.03 1.47
N ARG A 174 -11.31 12.33 0.92
CA ARG A 174 -11.00 10.96 1.33
C ARG A 174 -9.87 11.02 2.34
N GLN A 175 -10.10 10.45 3.52
CA GLN A 175 -9.10 10.38 4.56
C GLN A 175 -8.72 8.92 4.81
N SER A 176 -7.45 8.62 4.63
CA SER A 176 -6.87 7.32 4.94
C SER A 176 -6.46 7.26 6.40
N TRP A 177 -6.64 6.10 7.00
CA TRP A 177 -6.28 5.81 8.37
C TRP A 177 -5.44 4.54 8.41
N THR A 178 -4.34 4.59 9.15
CA THR A 178 -3.54 3.41 9.45
C THR A 178 -3.71 3.01 10.89
N LYS A 179 -3.92 1.72 11.13
CA LYS A 179 -3.93 1.13 12.47
C LYS A 179 -2.91 0.02 12.54
N TRP A 180 -2.28 -0.09 13.70
CA TRP A 180 -1.49 -1.27 13.99
C TRP A 180 -2.39 -2.50 14.15
N TRP A 181 -1.89 -3.67 13.76
CA TRP A 181 -2.55 -4.94 14.03
C TRP A 181 -2.33 -5.36 15.48
N ASN A 182 -3.25 -5.00 16.37
CA ASN A 182 -3.29 -5.50 17.74
C ASN A 182 -3.85 -6.92 17.75
N ILE A 183 -3.04 -7.90 17.33
CA ILE A 183 -3.16 -9.24 17.89
C ILE A 183 -1.94 -9.43 18.76
N TYR A 184 -2.12 -9.19 20.06
CA TYR A 184 -1.70 -10.00 21.20
C TYR A 184 -2.09 -9.25 22.47
#